data_AF-A0A9X5ANT4-F1
#
_entry.id   AF-A0A9X5ANT4-F1
#
_cell.length_a   1.000
_cell.length_b   1.000
_cell.length_c   1.000
_cell.angle_alpha   90.00
_cell.angle_beta   90.00
_cell.angle_gamma   90.00
#
_symmetry.space_group_name_H-M   'P 1'
#
loop_
_entity.id
_entity.type
_entity.pdbx_description
1 polymer ?
#
loop_
_entity_poly.entity_id
_entity_poly.type
_entity_poly.pdbx_seq_one_letter_code
_entity_poly.pdbx_strand_id
1 'polypeptide(L)'
;MIKIIIYKITCTSNQKIYIGQTSETLEKRFSRHIGYQKDEHDTKFYRAIKKYGPDKFCIEQIDVAVTQEELDEKELYWINYFDAVNKGYNTKSSKGKCGGDTLSSHPNKTAISEKIRLSKIGDKNPMRRNGGLRGSRNGMFGKRGKETPSARKCVAISKLTNEVSIFDTLLELKNHFNVTTLGMVSNRCRGRTKSDYRGYYFKYYEDYIESQSTIESIAQRD
;
A
#
# COMPACT_ATOMS: atom_id res chain seq x y z
N MET A 1 23.98 3.78 1.68
CA MET A 1 24.14 2.35 2.00
C MET A 1 23.29 2.04 3.22
N ILE A 2 22.45 1.02 3.18
CA ILE A 2 21.70 0.57 4.38
C ILE A 2 22.72 -0.12 5.28
N LYS A 3 23.03 0.48 6.44
CA LYS A 3 23.93 -0.13 7.41
C LYS A 3 23.12 -1.12 8.23
N ILE A 4 23.38 -2.41 8.06
CA ILE A 4 22.66 -3.46 8.77
C ILE A 4 23.50 -3.89 9.97
N ILE A 5 22.88 -3.96 11.14
CA ILE A 5 23.55 -4.06 12.44
C ILE A 5 23.24 -5.42 13.07
N ILE A 6 24.27 -6.09 13.58
CA ILE A 6 24.14 -7.19 14.53
C ILE A 6 24.28 -6.62 15.94
N TYR A 7 23.34 -6.97 16.81
CA TYR A 7 23.31 -6.51 18.19
C TYR A 7 23.23 -7.67 19.17
N LYS A 8 23.68 -7.40 20.39
CA LYS A 8 23.55 -8.27 21.56
C LYS A 8 22.74 -7.53 22.61
N ILE A 9 21.77 -8.22 23.21
CA ILE A 9 21.02 -7.75 24.37
C ILE A 9 21.42 -8.60 25.56
N THR A 10 21.89 -7.97 26.63
CA THR A 10 22.29 -8.66 27.86
C THR A 10 21.28 -8.37 28.96
N CYS A 11 20.80 -9.41 29.65
CA CYS A 11 20.01 -9.27 30.86
C CYS A 11 20.92 -9.14 32.08
N THR A 12 20.94 -7.98 32.71
CA THR A 12 21.78 -7.68 33.88
C THR A 12 21.44 -8.56 35.10
N SER A 13 20.22 -9.07 35.20
CA SER A 13 19.79 -9.91 36.33
C SER A 13 20.34 -11.33 36.30
N ASN A 14 20.68 -11.89 35.13
CA ASN A 14 21.14 -13.28 35.01
C ASN A 14 22.25 -13.51 33.97
N GLN A 15 22.76 -12.44 33.37
CA GLN A 15 23.84 -12.42 32.37
C GLN A 15 23.55 -13.22 31.10
N LYS A 16 22.30 -13.67 30.88
CA LYS A 16 21.90 -14.31 29.64
C LYS A 16 21.75 -13.28 28.53
N ILE A 17 22.05 -13.69 27.31
CA ILE A 17 22.08 -12.80 26.16
C ILE A 17 21.08 -13.18 25.07
N TYR A 18 20.77 -12.23 24.21
CA TYR A 18 20.04 -12.42 22.96
C TYR A 18 20.82 -11.77 21.82
N ILE A 19 21.09 -12.51 20.76
CA ILE A 19 21.68 -12.00 19.52
C ILE A 19 20.58 -11.76 18.50
N GLY A 20 20.63 -10.63 17.82
CA GLY A 20 19.70 -10.35 16.74
C GLY A 20 20.27 -9.38 15.71
N GLN A 21 19.53 -9.23 14.61
CA GLN A 21 19.89 -8.32 13.52
C GLN A 21 18.82 -7.25 13.26
N THR A 22 19.23 -6.08 12.72
CA THR A 22 18.31 -5.00 12.35
C THR A 22 18.88 -4.09 11.25
N SER A 23 18.01 -3.56 10.39
CA SER A 23 18.31 -2.46 9.47
C SER A 23 17.91 -1.08 10.02
N GLU A 24 17.37 -1.04 11.24
CA GLU A 24 16.96 0.17 11.96
C GLU A 24 18.02 0.57 12.99
N THR A 25 17.82 1.70 13.67
CA THR A 25 18.67 2.07 14.81
C THR A 25 18.42 1.13 15.99
N LEU A 26 19.44 0.94 16.84
CA LEU A 26 19.35 0.05 18.01
C LEU A 26 18.21 0.47 18.94
N GLU A 27 18.03 1.76 19.15
CA GLU A 27 17.01 2.33 20.03
C GLU A 27 15.60 1.97 19.55
N LYS A 28 15.36 2.10 18.23
CA LYS A 28 14.07 1.75 17.62
C LYS A 28 13.82 0.25 17.73
N ARG A 29 14.84 -0.56 17.42
CA ARG A 29 14.75 -2.02 17.51
C ARG A 29 14.48 -2.49 18.94
N PHE A 30 15.14 -1.89 19.93
CA PHE A 30 14.98 -2.20 21.34
C PHE A 30 13.60 -1.79 21.84
N SER A 31 13.15 -0.56 21.52
CA SER A 31 11.78 -0.11 21.81
C SER A 31 10.73 -1.07 21.24
N ARG A 32 10.95 -1.60 20.03
CA ARG A 32 10.10 -2.63 19.42
C ARG A 32 10.05 -3.91 20.26
N HIS A 33 11.19 -4.41 20.74
CA HIS A 33 11.23 -5.57 21.63
C HIS A 33 10.48 -5.33 22.95
N ILE A 34 10.53 -4.11 23.48
CA ILE A 34 9.83 -3.77 24.73
C ILE A 34 8.33 -3.55 24.50
N GLY A 35 7.94 -2.89 23.41
CA GLY A 35 6.55 -2.51 23.11
C GLY A 35 5.70 -3.62 22.49
N TYR A 36 6.30 -4.59 21.79
CA TYR A 36 5.59 -5.72 21.19
C TYR A 36 5.37 -6.89 22.17
N GLN A 37 4.85 -6.63 23.37
CA GLN A 37 4.41 -7.66 24.33
C GLN A 37 2.97 -8.13 24.08
N LYS A 38 2.53 -8.22 22.81
CA LYS A 38 1.24 -8.87 22.53
C LYS A 38 1.43 -10.39 22.70
N ASP A 39 0.44 -11.03 23.32
CA ASP A 39 0.42 -12.46 23.71
C ASP A 39 0.65 -13.48 22.57
N GLU A 40 0.97 -13.02 21.37
CA GLU A 40 1.10 -13.80 20.13
C GLU A 40 2.52 -14.36 19.91
N HIS A 41 3.53 -13.90 20.67
CA HIS A 41 4.93 -14.30 20.50
C HIS A 41 5.57 -14.78 21.81
N ASP A 42 5.40 -16.06 22.10
CA ASP A 42 5.91 -16.68 23.32
C ASP A 42 7.35 -17.21 23.17
N THR A 43 8.32 -16.30 23.10
CA THR A 43 9.76 -16.66 23.02
C THR A 43 10.45 -16.61 24.38
N LYS A 44 11.58 -17.32 24.53
CA LYS A 44 12.43 -17.25 25.73
C LYS A 44 12.77 -15.80 26.11
N PHE A 45 13.05 -14.96 25.11
CA PHE A 45 13.38 -13.56 25.29
C PHE A 45 12.20 -12.74 25.81
N TYR A 46 11.01 -12.86 25.20
CA TYR A 46 9.81 -12.14 25.67
C TYR A 46 9.40 -12.54 27.08
N ARG A 47 9.47 -13.83 27.42
CA ARG A 47 9.25 -14.31 28.79
C ARG A 47 10.22 -13.68 29.78
N ALA A 48 11.49 -13.51 29.39
CA ALA A 48 12.50 -12.88 30.24
C ALA A 48 12.24 -11.39 30.44
N ILE A 49 11.86 -10.64 29.40
CA ILE A 49 11.47 -9.23 29.51
C ILE A 49 10.28 -9.09 30.47
N LYS A 50 9.25 -9.93 30.33
CA LYS A 50 8.08 -9.93 31.22
C LYS A 50 8.44 -10.27 32.67
N LYS A 51 9.42 -11.16 32.87
CA LYS A 51 9.86 -11.60 34.20
C LYS A 51 10.73 -10.58 34.93
N TYR A 52 11.72 -10.00 34.25
CA TYR A 52 12.73 -9.16 34.90
C TYR A 52 12.49 -7.66 34.72
N GLY A 53 11.64 -7.26 33.79
CA GLY A 53 11.41 -5.86 33.43
C GLY A 53 12.38 -5.38 32.33
N PRO A 54 11.96 -4.42 31.49
CA PRO A 54 12.76 -3.92 30.37
C PRO A 54 14.01 -3.15 30.82
N ASP A 55 14.00 -2.57 32.02
CA ASP A 55 15.11 -1.84 32.64
C ASP A 55 16.33 -2.74 32.92
N LYS A 56 16.13 -4.07 32.97
CA LYS A 56 17.21 -5.03 33.20
C LYS A 56 17.93 -5.45 31.93
N PHE A 57 17.57 -4.92 30.76
CA PHE A 57 18.15 -5.31 29.48
C PHE A 57 18.94 -4.16 28.86
N CYS A 58 20.15 -4.45 28.40
CA CYS A 58 21.02 -3.50 27.71
C CYS A 58 21.31 -4.00 26.29
N ILE A 59 21.12 -3.15 25.28
CA ILE A 59 21.42 -3.46 23.88
C ILE A 59 22.75 -2.81 23.47
N GLU A 60 23.59 -3.56 22.76
CA GLU A 60 24.84 -3.05 22.17
C GLU A 60 25.02 -3.59 20.75
N GLN A 61 25.62 -2.79 19.87
CA GLN A 61 26.05 -3.26 18.54
C GLN A 61 27.34 -4.07 18.70
N ILE A 62 27.38 -5.23 18.06
CA ILE A 62 28.55 -6.11 18.08
C ILE A 62 29.18 -6.32 16.70
N ASP A 63 28.43 -6.09 15.61
CA ASP A 63 28.92 -6.24 14.24
C ASP A 63 28.05 -5.46 13.26
N VAL A 64 28.51 -5.34 12.02
CA VAL A 64 27.80 -4.72 10.89
C VAL A 64 27.92 -5.59 9.64
N ALA A 65 26.92 -5.56 8.78
CA ALA A 65 26.96 -6.21 7.48
C ALA A 65 26.53 -5.26 6.37
N VAL A 66 26.98 -5.56 5.16
CA VAL A 66 26.65 -4.78 3.95
C VAL A 66 25.52 -5.45 3.15
N THR A 67 25.39 -6.78 3.25
CA THR A 67 24.34 -7.56 2.58
C THR A 67 23.50 -8.37 3.57
N GLN A 68 22.31 -8.83 3.14
CA GLN A 68 21.44 -9.65 3.98
C GLN A 68 22.02 -11.06 4.20
N GLU A 69 22.75 -11.58 3.21
CA GLU A 69 23.42 -12.88 3.28
C GLU A 69 24.54 -12.86 4.33
N GLU A 70 25.40 -11.83 4.30
CA GLU A 70 26.45 -11.64 5.30
C GLU A 70 25.85 -11.46 6.70
N LEU A 71 24.74 -10.75 6.79
CA LEU A 71 24.04 -10.52 8.05
C LEU A 71 23.54 -11.83 8.68
N ASP A 72 22.90 -12.69 7.89
CA ASP A 72 22.38 -13.97 8.38
C ASP A 72 23.53 -14.92 8.79
N GLU A 73 24.68 -14.84 8.11
CA GLU A 73 25.88 -15.60 8.47
C GLU A 73 26.53 -15.11 9.76
N LYS A 74 26.64 -13.80 9.92
CA LYS A 74 27.16 -13.17 11.14
C LYS A 74 26.24 -13.39 12.33
N GLU A 75 24.92 -13.27 12.16
CA GLU A 75 23.95 -13.58 13.22
C GLU A 75 24.13 -15.03 13.71
N LEU A 76 24.24 -15.99 12.79
CA LEU A 76 24.48 -17.39 13.14
C LEU A 76 25.83 -17.60 13.84
N TYR A 77 26.89 -16.97 13.32
CA TYR A 77 28.22 -17.02 13.94
C TYR A 77 28.17 -16.55 15.39
N TRP A 78 27.59 -15.38 15.67
CA TRP A 78 27.53 -14.81 17.00
C TRP A 78 26.60 -15.59 17.95
N ILE A 79 25.49 -16.14 17.45
CA ILE A 79 24.63 -17.04 18.24
C ILE A 79 25.42 -18.27 18.72
N ASN A 80 26.23 -18.85 17.84
CA ASN A 80 27.04 -20.04 18.16
C ASN A 80 28.22 -19.69 19.06
N TYR A 81 28.92 -18.59 18.76
CA TYR A 81 30.07 -18.11 19.52
C TYR A 81 29.74 -17.90 21.01
N PHE A 82 28.58 -17.30 21.30
CA PHE A 82 28.14 -17.06 22.67
C PHE A 82 27.26 -18.17 23.26
N ASP A 83 26.98 -19.25 22.53
CA ASP A 83 26.03 -20.30 22.93
C ASP A 83 24.66 -19.71 23.35
N ALA A 84 24.18 -18.72 22.59
CA ALA A 84 23.03 -17.88 22.94
C ALA A 84 21.70 -18.64 22.91
N VAL A 85 21.67 -19.88 22.43
CA VAL A 85 20.48 -20.75 22.45
C VAL A 85 20.35 -21.52 23.78
N ASN A 86 21.45 -22.11 24.26
CA ASN A 86 21.44 -22.92 25.47
C ASN A 86 21.62 -22.04 26.71
N LYS A 87 22.57 -21.10 26.65
CA LYS A 87 22.90 -20.17 27.74
C LYS A 87 22.18 -18.83 27.63
N GLY A 88 21.56 -18.53 26.48
CA GLY A 88 20.88 -17.27 26.22
C GLY A 88 19.36 -17.40 26.00
N TYR A 89 18.83 -16.42 25.27
CA TYR A 89 17.42 -16.27 24.95
C TYR A 89 17.08 -16.54 23.48
N ASN A 90 18.06 -16.85 22.63
CA ASN A 90 17.79 -17.27 21.26
C ASN A 90 17.08 -18.62 21.26
N THR A 91 16.20 -18.83 20.28
CA THR A 91 15.38 -20.05 20.19
C THR A 91 15.91 -21.05 19.17
N LYS A 92 16.72 -20.62 18.21
CA LYS A 92 17.29 -21.46 17.15
C LYS A 92 18.70 -21.00 16.81
N SER A 93 19.55 -21.94 16.41
CA SER A 93 20.91 -21.76 15.88
C SER A 93 20.98 -22.23 14.42
N SER A 94 20.00 -21.85 13.61
CA SER A 94 19.89 -22.22 12.20
C SER A 94 19.80 -20.98 11.34
N LYS A 95 20.38 -21.01 10.12
CA LYS A 95 20.26 -19.91 9.14
C LYS A 95 18.78 -19.55 8.92
N GLY A 96 18.50 -18.25 8.85
CA GLY A 96 17.17 -17.69 8.57
C GLY A 96 16.58 -16.93 9.76
N LYS A 97 16.04 -15.75 9.46
CA LYS A 97 15.38 -14.84 10.43
C LYS A 97 14.42 -15.60 11.36
N CYS A 98 14.54 -15.37 12.67
CA CYS A 98 13.44 -15.60 13.61
C CYS A 98 12.29 -14.63 13.27
N GLY A 99 11.38 -15.06 12.40
CA GLY A 99 10.31 -14.24 11.80
C GLY A 99 10.45 -14.01 10.30
N GLY A 100 11.26 -14.82 9.59
CA GLY A 100 11.33 -14.82 8.13
C GLY A 100 10.00 -15.13 7.46
N ASP A 101 9.91 -14.79 6.18
CA ASP A 101 8.74 -15.03 5.32
C ASP A 101 8.32 -16.51 5.34
N THR A 102 7.32 -16.82 6.16
CA THR A 102 6.75 -18.16 6.31
C THR A 102 5.72 -18.47 5.24
N LEU A 103 5.38 -17.50 4.38
CA LEU A 103 4.26 -17.60 3.44
C LEU A 103 4.72 -17.77 1.99
N SER A 104 5.80 -17.12 1.57
CA SER A 104 6.21 -17.13 0.16
C SER A 104 6.58 -18.50 -0.39
N SER A 105 7.20 -19.34 0.44
CA SER A 105 7.56 -20.73 0.11
C SER A 105 6.60 -21.76 0.70
N HIS A 106 5.47 -21.33 1.27
CA HIS A 106 4.54 -22.25 1.92
C HIS A 106 3.79 -23.08 0.87
N PRO A 107 3.69 -24.42 1.00
CA PRO A 107 3.04 -25.27 0.00
C PRO A 107 1.57 -24.87 -0.24
N ASN A 108 0.90 -24.37 0.80
CA ASN A 108 -0.49 -23.89 0.75
C ASN A 108 -0.64 -22.35 0.63
N LYS A 109 0.35 -21.63 0.10
CA LYS A 109 0.34 -20.16 0.01
C LYS A 109 -0.94 -19.58 -0.58
N THR A 110 -1.44 -20.17 -1.66
CA THR A 110 -2.66 -19.74 -2.36
C THR A 110 -3.89 -19.86 -1.46
N ALA A 111 -4.06 -21.00 -0.79
CA ALA A 111 -5.18 -21.23 0.14
C ALA A 111 -5.15 -20.28 1.34
N ILE A 112 -3.96 -20.02 1.91
CA ILE A 112 -3.79 -19.07 3.02
C ILE A 112 -4.13 -17.65 2.55
N SER A 113 -3.59 -17.24 1.40
CA SER A 113 -3.85 -15.90 0.83
C SER A 113 -5.33 -15.69 0.54
N GLU A 114 -6.01 -16.70 0.00
CA GLU A 114 -7.44 -16.65 -0.29
C GLU A 114 -8.27 -16.56 0.99
N LYS A 115 -7.92 -17.31 2.03
CA LYS A 115 -8.59 -17.23 3.34
C LYS A 115 -8.47 -15.84 3.96
N ILE A 116 -7.27 -15.24 3.89
CA ILE A 116 -7.04 -13.86 4.33
C ILE A 116 -7.89 -12.90 3.50
N ARG A 117 -7.87 -13.00 2.17
CA ARG A 117 -8.67 -12.17 1.26
C ARG A 117 -10.16 -12.23 1.63
N LEU A 118 -10.70 -13.43 1.80
CA LEU A 118 -12.11 -13.64 2.17
C LEU A 118 -12.46 -13.04 3.53
N SER A 119 -11.53 -13.03 4.50
CA SER A 119 -11.75 -12.39 5.80
C SER A 119 -11.82 -10.85 5.72
N LYS A 120 -11.25 -10.25 4.67
CA LYS A 120 -11.19 -8.79 4.47
C LYS A 120 -12.28 -8.25 3.53
N ILE A 121 -13.11 -9.12 2.95
CA ILE A 121 -14.18 -8.74 2.03
C ILE A 121 -15.54 -8.83 2.72
N GLY A 122 -16.47 -7.98 2.30
CA GLY A 122 -17.88 -8.14 2.63
C GLY A 122 -18.15 -7.91 4.11
N ASP A 123 -19.18 -8.59 4.63
CA ASP A 123 -19.63 -8.45 6.02
C ASP A 123 -18.66 -9.06 7.03
N LYS A 124 -17.72 -9.90 6.57
CA LYS A 124 -16.69 -10.54 7.42
C LYS A 124 -15.55 -9.60 7.79
N ASN A 125 -15.41 -8.46 7.10
CA ASN A 125 -14.34 -7.51 7.38
C ASN A 125 -14.59 -6.80 8.73
N PRO A 126 -13.70 -6.93 9.73
CA PRO A 126 -13.88 -6.31 11.05
C PRO A 126 -13.84 -4.77 11.01
N MET A 127 -13.28 -4.17 9.96
CA MET A 127 -13.29 -2.71 9.76
C MET A 127 -14.63 -2.20 9.22
N ARG A 128 -15.54 -3.09 8.81
CA ARG A 128 -16.83 -2.72 8.24
C ARG A 128 -17.84 -2.44 9.36
N ARG A 129 -17.80 -1.24 9.93
CA ARG A 129 -18.79 -0.77 10.91
C ARG A 129 -20.20 -0.78 10.32
N ASN A 130 -21.18 -1.29 11.09
CA ASN A 130 -22.62 -1.30 10.78
C ASN A 130 -22.99 -1.80 9.37
N GLY A 131 -22.24 -2.78 8.85
CA GLY A 131 -22.53 -3.36 7.53
C GLY A 131 -22.34 -2.38 6.37
N GLY A 132 -21.62 -1.27 6.54
CA GLY A 132 -21.40 -0.26 5.50
C GLY A 132 -22.69 0.45 5.02
N LEU A 133 -22.52 1.45 4.15
CA LEU A 133 -23.65 2.17 3.57
C LEU A 133 -24.32 1.28 2.50
N ARG A 134 -25.56 0.84 2.75
CA ARG A 134 -26.39 0.03 1.84
C ARG A 134 -27.71 0.74 1.54
N GLY A 135 -28.28 0.46 0.37
CA GLY A 135 -29.55 1.05 -0.04
C GLY A 135 -29.47 2.58 -0.01
N SER A 136 -30.54 3.24 0.43
CA SER A 136 -30.61 4.70 0.55
C SER A 136 -29.52 5.34 1.42
N ARG A 137 -28.85 4.57 2.30
CA ARG A 137 -27.70 5.08 3.08
C ARG A 137 -26.44 5.28 2.22
N ASN A 138 -26.35 4.59 1.09
CA ASN A 138 -25.27 4.81 0.12
C ASN A 138 -25.64 5.99 -0.78
N GLY A 139 -24.83 7.06 -0.75
CA GLY A 139 -25.07 8.28 -1.55
C GLY A 139 -25.07 8.07 -3.07
N MET A 140 -24.61 6.92 -3.55
CA MET A 140 -24.66 6.49 -4.96
C MET A 140 -25.82 5.53 -5.26
N PHE A 141 -26.64 5.16 -4.28
CA PHE A 141 -27.77 4.26 -4.50
C PHE A 141 -28.83 4.94 -5.37
N GLY A 142 -29.30 4.23 -6.40
CA GLY A 142 -30.27 4.72 -7.37
C GLY A 142 -29.70 5.65 -8.45
N LYS A 143 -28.61 6.38 -8.18
CA LYS A 143 -28.02 7.34 -9.12
C LYS A 143 -27.34 6.65 -10.30
N ARG A 144 -27.76 6.95 -11.53
CA ARG A 144 -27.15 6.45 -12.77
C ARG A 144 -27.07 7.55 -13.83
N GLY A 145 -26.11 7.42 -14.75
CA GLY A 145 -25.94 8.34 -15.87
C GLY A 145 -25.79 9.79 -15.38
N LYS A 146 -26.65 10.69 -15.89
CA LYS A 146 -26.64 12.13 -15.59
C LYS A 146 -26.92 12.47 -14.12
N GLU A 147 -27.53 11.56 -13.37
CA GLU A 147 -27.81 11.77 -11.94
C GLU A 147 -26.60 11.48 -11.04
N THR A 148 -25.51 10.96 -11.62
CA THR A 148 -24.28 10.75 -10.86
C THR A 148 -23.58 12.10 -10.59
N PRO A 149 -23.06 12.35 -9.37
CA PRO A 149 -22.40 13.63 -9.06
C PRO A 149 -21.17 13.94 -9.93
N SER A 150 -20.57 12.91 -10.53
CA SER A 150 -19.41 13.02 -11.42
C SER A 150 -19.79 13.11 -12.90
N ALA A 151 -21.07 13.13 -13.25
CA ALA A 151 -21.50 13.29 -14.64
C ALA A 151 -21.10 14.67 -15.15
N ARG A 152 -20.38 14.70 -16.28
CA ARG A 152 -19.98 15.92 -16.97
C ARG A 152 -20.56 15.89 -18.37
N LYS A 153 -21.19 17.01 -18.76
CA LYS A 153 -21.60 17.22 -20.15
C LYS A 153 -20.38 17.26 -21.06
N CYS A 154 -20.55 16.79 -22.28
CA CYS A 154 -19.48 16.76 -23.28
C CYS A 154 -20.01 17.17 -24.64
N VAL A 155 -19.11 17.64 -25.50
CA VAL A 155 -19.42 18.10 -26.84
C VAL A 155 -18.61 17.33 -27.87
N ALA A 156 -19.21 17.11 -29.02
CA ALA A 156 -18.53 16.69 -30.24
C ALA A 156 -18.59 17.81 -31.26
N ILE A 157 -17.42 18.21 -31.76
CA ILE A 157 -17.25 19.32 -32.70
C ILE A 157 -16.83 18.72 -34.05
N SER A 158 -17.64 18.92 -35.08
CA SER A 158 -17.34 18.49 -36.44
C SER A 158 -16.15 19.26 -37.00
N LYS A 159 -15.12 18.56 -37.46
CA LYS A 159 -13.95 19.16 -38.10
C LYS A 159 -14.27 19.78 -39.47
N LEU A 160 -15.33 19.31 -40.13
CA LEU A 160 -15.70 19.78 -41.47
C LEU A 160 -16.65 20.98 -41.42
N THR A 161 -17.67 20.91 -40.57
CA THR A 161 -18.77 21.89 -40.53
C THR A 161 -18.70 22.82 -39.32
N ASN A 162 -17.82 22.56 -38.35
CA ASN A 162 -17.79 23.21 -37.03
C ASN A 162 -19.09 23.08 -36.22
N GLU A 163 -20.02 22.22 -36.63
CA GLU A 163 -21.24 21.93 -35.89
C GLU A 163 -20.92 21.25 -34.56
N VAL A 164 -21.67 21.63 -33.52
CA VAL A 164 -21.45 21.17 -32.15
C VAL A 164 -22.65 20.39 -31.65
N SER A 165 -22.42 19.11 -31.33
CA SER A 165 -23.40 18.23 -30.69
C SER A 165 -23.12 18.13 -29.20
N ILE A 166 -24.13 18.38 -28.35
CA ILE A 166 -24.01 18.38 -26.90
C ILE A 166 -24.64 17.09 -26.33
N PHE A 167 -23.96 16.47 -25.37
CA PHE A 167 -24.40 15.26 -24.68
C PHE A 167 -24.35 15.47 -23.17
N ASP A 168 -25.33 14.93 -22.44
CA ASP A 168 -25.40 15.06 -20.98
C ASP A 168 -24.36 14.19 -20.28
N THR A 169 -23.92 13.11 -20.92
CA THR A 169 -22.89 12.21 -20.39
C THR A 169 -21.94 11.69 -21.45
N LEU A 170 -20.73 11.29 -21.02
CA LEU A 170 -19.77 10.58 -21.88
C LEU A 170 -20.33 9.27 -22.47
N LEU A 171 -21.29 8.64 -21.78
CA LEU A 171 -21.90 7.40 -22.22
C LEU A 171 -22.83 7.63 -23.42
N GLU A 172 -23.59 8.71 -23.42
CA GLU A 172 -24.42 9.11 -24.56
C GLU A 172 -23.55 9.38 -25.79
N LEU A 173 -22.48 10.18 -25.65
CA LEU A 173 -21.54 10.46 -26.73
C LEU A 173 -20.89 9.16 -27.25
N LYS A 174 -20.40 8.30 -26.34
CA LYS A 174 -19.83 7.00 -26.70
C LYS A 174 -20.80 6.20 -27.57
N ASN A 175 -22.05 6.08 -27.13
CA ASN A 175 -23.04 5.27 -27.84
C ASN A 175 -23.44 5.90 -29.18
N HIS A 176 -23.58 7.23 -29.24
CA HIS A 176 -23.89 7.94 -30.48
C HIS A 176 -22.84 7.71 -31.57
N PHE A 177 -21.54 7.79 -31.22
CA PHE A 177 -20.44 7.60 -32.17
C PHE A 177 -19.91 6.15 -32.24
N ASN A 178 -20.53 5.21 -31.53
CA ASN A 178 -20.08 3.82 -31.38
C ASN A 178 -18.60 3.69 -30.99
N VAL A 179 -18.15 4.53 -30.05
CA VAL A 179 -16.78 4.47 -29.52
C VAL A 179 -16.64 3.24 -28.62
N THR A 180 -15.52 2.52 -28.76
CA THR A 180 -15.31 1.24 -28.06
C THR A 180 -15.33 1.38 -26.55
N THR A 181 -14.64 2.39 -26.00
CA THR A 181 -14.54 2.57 -24.54
C THR A 181 -14.81 4.00 -24.11
N LEU A 182 -15.34 4.18 -22.90
CA LEU A 182 -15.48 5.51 -22.28
C LEU A 182 -14.11 6.19 -22.12
N GLY A 183 -13.05 5.41 -21.89
CA GLY A 183 -11.67 5.93 -21.79
C GLY A 183 -11.22 6.64 -23.06
N MET A 184 -11.59 6.13 -24.24
CA MET A 184 -11.24 6.78 -25.52
C MET A 184 -11.91 8.13 -25.71
N VAL A 185 -13.16 8.29 -25.26
CA VAL A 185 -13.86 9.59 -25.26
C VAL A 185 -13.20 10.52 -24.24
N SER A 186 -13.05 10.02 -23.02
CA SER A 186 -12.58 10.80 -21.88
C SER A 186 -11.12 11.27 -22.03
N ASN A 187 -10.25 10.49 -22.67
CA ASN A 187 -8.88 10.90 -22.98
C ASN A 187 -8.82 12.01 -24.04
N ARG A 188 -9.75 12.02 -25.01
CA ARG A 188 -9.88 13.11 -25.99
C ARG A 188 -10.42 14.37 -25.33
N CYS A 189 -11.47 14.27 -24.51
CA CYS A 189 -12.02 15.42 -23.78
C CYS A 189 -10.97 16.10 -22.89
N ARG A 190 -10.05 15.34 -22.28
CA ARG A 190 -8.94 15.90 -21.47
C ARG A 190 -7.71 16.35 -22.28
N GLY A 191 -7.74 16.24 -23.61
CA GLY A 191 -6.61 16.57 -24.47
C GLY A 191 -5.41 15.60 -24.40
N ARG A 192 -5.53 14.45 -23.72
CA ARG A 192 -4.51 13.40 -23.72
C ARG A 192 -4.36 12.74 -25.09
N THR A 193 -5.45 12.70 -25.86
CA THR A 193 -5.47 12.30 -27.27
C THR A 193 -5.89 13.51 -28.09
N LYS A 194 -4.98 14.03 -28.91
CA LYS A 194 -5.19 15.25 -29.71
C LYS A 194 -5.82 15.00 -31.07
N SER A 195 -5.76 13.76 -31.57
CA SER A 195 -6.35 13.39 -32.85
C SER A 195 -7.87 13.32 -32.78
N ASP A 196 -8.53 13.73 -33.87
CA ASP A 196 -9.96 13.59 -34.04
C ASP A 196 -10.39 12.11 -34.03
N TYR A 197 -11.66 11.87 -33.69
CA TYR A 197 -12.30 10.57 -33.85
C TYR A 197 -13.26 10.65 -35.03
N ARG A 198 -12.86 10.08 -36.17
CA ARG A 198 -13.68 10.03 -37.40
C ARG A 198 -14.19 11.42 -37.81
N GLY A 199 -13.35 12.45 -37.73
CA GLY A 199 -13.70 13.82 -38.07
C GLY A 199 -14.32 14.65 -36.93
N TYR A 200 -14.36 14.15 -35.69
CA TYR A 200 -14.91 14.89 -34.56
C TYR A 200 -13.88 15.10 -33.44
N TYR A 201 -13.83 16.32 -32.90
CA TYR A 201 -13.12 16.61 -31.67
C TYR A 201 -14.07 16.53 -30.48
N PHE A 202 -13.65 15.86 -29.41
CA PHE A 202 -14.43 15.74 -28.20
C PHE A 202 -13.84 16.65 -27.11
N LYS A 203 -14.68 17.43 -26.44
CA LYS A 203 -14.32 18.26 -25.28
C LYS A 203 -15.34 18.07 -24.16
N TYR A 204 -14.96 18.35 -22.92
CA TYR A 204 -15.98 18.63 -21.91
C TYR A 204 -16.66 19.96 -22.22
N TYR A 205 -17.93 20.08 -21.86
CA TYR A 205 -18.73 21.26 -22.20
C TYR A 205 -18.13 22.53 -21.59
N GLU A 206 -17.69 22.49 -20.33
CA GLU A 206 -17.03 23.62 -19.67
C GLU A 206 -15.75 24.07 -20.40
N ASP A 207 -14.87 23.13 -20.74
CA ASP A 207 -13.63 23.40 -21.51
C ASP A 207 -13.94 23.98 -22.90
N TYR A 208 -15.08 23.62 -23.49
CA TYR A 208 -15.53 24.19 -24.76
C TYR A 208 -15.97 25.65 -24.58
N ILE A 209 -16.83 25.94 -23.60
CA ILE A 209 -17.31 27.30 -23.32
C ILE A 209 -16.17 28.24 -22.97
N GLU A 210 -15.24 27.80 -22.12
CA GLU A 210 -14.04 28.58 -21.76
C GLU A 210 -13.23 28.94 -23.01
N SER A 211 -13.05 27.98 -23.93
CA SER A 211 -12.34 28.23 -25.18
C SER A 211 -13.04 29.24 -26.11
N GLN A 212 -14.38 29.28 -26.13
CA GLN A 212 -15.11 30.29 -26.92
C GLN A 212 -14.96 31.70 -26.31
N SER A 213 -15.16 31.83 -25.00
CA SER A 213 -15.02 33.11 -24.30
C SER A 213 -13.63 33.73 -24.44
N THR A 214 -12.59 32.90 -24.46
CA THR A 214 -11.21 33.33 -24.67
C THR A 214 -11.03 33.92 -26.08
N ILE A 215 -11.57 33.26 -27.11
CA ILE A 215 -11.48 33.73 -28.50
C ILE A 215 -12.19 35.08 -28.67
N GLU A 216 -13.41 35.21 -28.12
CA GLU A 216 -14.17 36.46 -28.16
C GLU A 216 -13.44 37.62 -27.47
N SER A 217 -12.79 37.36 -26.34
CA SER A 217 -12.03 38.38 -25.60
C SER A 217 -10.79 38.90 -26.34
N ILE A 218 -10.20 38.08 -27.22
CA ILE A 218 -9.08 38.47 -28.07
C ILE A 218 -9.59 39.31 -29.23
N ALA A 219 -10.69 38.90 -29.87
CA ALA A 219 -11.29 39.61 -31.00
C ALA A 219 -11.84 41.01 -30.65
N GLN A 220 -12.05 41.32 -29.37
CA GLN A 220 -12.49 42.65 -28.89
C GLN A 220 -11.33 43.61 -28.56
N ARG A 221 -10.09 43.14 -28.60
CA ARG A 221 -8.88 43.95 -28.31
C ARG A 221 -8.14 44.43 -29.56
N ASP A 222 -8.60 43.99 -30.73
CA ASP A 222 -8.16 44.42 -32.06
C ASP A 222 -9.18 45.42 -32.65
#